data_AF-A0A2Z4L695-F1
#
_entry.id   AF-A0A2Z4L695-F1
#
_cell.length_a   1.000
_cell.length_b   1.000
_cell.length_c   1.000
_cell.angle_alpha   90.00
_cell.angle_beta   90.00
_cell.angle_gamma   90.00
#
_symmetry.space_group_name_H-M   'P 1'
#
loop_
_entity.id
_entity.type
_entity.pdbx_description
1 polymer ?
#
loop_
_entity_poly.entity_id
_entity_poly.type
_entity_poly.pdbx_seq_one_letter_code
_entity_poly.pdbx_strand_id
1 'polypeptide(L)'
;MAGKSKINVLNVTSKSKLDEAISEYVTAHRYYQRLIAMRIIAEGNTIQHAANIIGVKYQTVHGWAKKCEAEGIEGLIPNFGGGRPSKLSQYQLKELDEKIQNSPRMNIKMLKKLIEEEYKVKYTYKQVWVIARKLGYSYVKIYPKFSQSPEDAEYQLKKT
;
A
#
# COMPACT_ATOMS: atom_id res chain seq x y z
N MET A 1 -19.78 -27.76 -31.77
CA MET A 1 -18.50 -27.83 -31.04
C MET A 1 -17.54 -26.84 -31.67
N ALA A 2 -17.19 -25.75 -30.97
CA ALA A 2 -16.18 -24.82 -31.48
C ALA A 2 -14.82 -25.56 -31.51
N GLY A 3 -14.31 -25.81 -32.70
CA GLY A 3 -13.03 -26.48 -32.90
C GLY A 3 -11.90 -25.69 -32.23
N LYS A 4 -10.94 -26.39 -31.61
CA LYS A 4 -9.75 -25.76 -31.05
C LYS A 4 -9.09 -24.91 -32.14
N SER A 5 -8.98 -23.60 -31.92
CA SER A 5 -8.36 -22.71 -32.90
C SER A 5 -6.90 -23.14 -33.13
N LYS A 6 -6.40 -23.03 -34.38
CA LYS A 6 -5.01 -23.32 -34.74
C LYS A 6 -3.99 -22.28 -34.21
N ILE A 7 -4.46 -21.25 -33.50
CA ILE A 7 -3.61 -20.16 -33.01
C ILE A 7 -2.96 -20.58 -31.69
N ASN A 8 -1.63 -20.71 -31.69
CA ASN A 8 -0.84 -20.95 -30.50
C ASN A 8 -0.17 -19.64 -30.03
N VAL A 9 -0.80 -18.97 -29.06
CA VAL A 9 -0.35 -17.68 -28.51
C VAL A 9 1.02 -17.79 -27.81
N LEU A 10 1.37 -18.98 -27.31
CA LEU A 10 2.63 -19.23 -26.60
C LEU A 10 3.85 -19.28 -27.52
N ASN A 11 3.66 -19.27 -28.85
CA ASN A 11 4.76 -19.23 -29.81
C ASN A 11 5.44 -17.85 -29.87
N VAL A 12 4.73 -16.77 -29.51
CA VAL A 12 5.22 -15.38 -29.61
C VAL A 12 5.47 -14.76 -28.24
N THR A 13 4.68 -15.12 -27.23
CA THR A 13 4.76 -14.52 -25.89
C THR A 13 4.79 -15.60 -24.82
N SER A 14 5.69 -15.46 -23.84
CA SER A 14 5.75 -16.35 -22.69
C SER A 14 4.61 -16.05 -21.71
N LYS A 15 4.16 -17.07 -20.98
CA LYS A 15 3.16 -16.92 -19.91
C LYS A 15 3.55 -15.82 -18.90
N SER A 16 4.84 -15.78 -18.54
CA SER A 16 5.40 -14.77 -17.63
C SER A 16 5.23 -13.34 -18.13
N LYS A 17 5.49 -13.06 -19.43
CA LYS A 17 5.34 -11.72 -20.00
C LYS A 17 3.88 -11.26 -20.02
N LEU A 18 2.95 -12.18 -20.22
CA LEU A 18 1.52 -11.89 -20.15
C LEU A 18 1.09 -11.52 -18.73
N ASP A 19 1.55 -12.29 -17.74
CA ASP A 19 1.25 -12.02 -16.33
C ASP A 19 1.84 -10.66 -15.88
N GLU A 20 3.02 -10.31 -16.39
CA GLU A 20 3.70 -9.04 -16.11
C GLU A 20 2.95 -7.83 -16.71
N ALA A 21 2.49 -7.94 -17.97
CA ALA A 21 1.64 -6.91 -18.58
C ALA A 21 0.29 -6.76 -17.86
N ILE A 22 -0.29 -7.86 -17.37
CA ILE A 22 -1.51 -7.81 -16.54
C ILE A 22 -1.23 -7.10 -15.20
N SER A 23 0.00 -7.21 -14.68
CA SER A 23 0.41 -6.61 -13.40
C SER A 23 0.38 -5.08 -13.41
N GLU A 24 0.61 -4.44 -14.56
CA GLU A 24 0.53 -2.98 -14.71
C GLU A 24 -0.89 -2.46 -14.51
N TYR A 25 -1.88 -3.29 -14.82
CA TYR A 25 -3.29 -2.94 -14.78
C TYR A 25 -4.04 -3.62 -13.63
N VAL A 26 -3.36 -4.02 -12.55
CA VAL A 26 -3.94 -4.85 -11.46
C VAL A 26 -5.31 -4.36 -10.99
N THR A 27 -5.50 -3.07 -10.76
CA THR A 27 -6.80 -2.51 -10.35
C THR A 27 -7.87 -2.73 -11.42
N ALA A 28 -7.61 -2.28 -12.65
CA ALA A 28 -8.55 -2.39 -13.75
C ALA A 28 -8.84 -3.84 -14.12
N HIS A 29 -7.80 -4.69 -14.14
CA HIS A 29 -7.90 -6.11 -14.41
C HIS A 29 -8.77 -6.82 -13.37
N ARG A 30 -8.52 -6.58 -12.06
CA ARG A 30 -9.32 -7.18 -10.99
C ARG A 30 -10.77 -6.70 -10.99
N TYR A 31 -10.99 -5.42 -11.31
CA TYR A 31 -12.34 -4.88 -11.45
C TYR A 31 -13.08 -5.53 -12.63
N TYR A 32 -12.41 -5.65 -13.78
CA TYR A 32 -12.96 -6.28 -14.98
C TYR A 32 -13.29 -7.77 -14.77
N GLN A 33 -12.43 -8.52 -14.09
CA GLN A 33 -12.72 -9.92 -13.71
C GLN A 33 -14.02 -10.04 -12.90
N ARG A 34 -14.22 -9.13 -11.94
CA ARG A 34 -15.44 -9.11 -11.10
C ARG A 34 -16.68 -8.78 -11.92
N LEU A 35 -16.59 -7.80 -12.83
CA LEU A 35 -17.68 -7.45 -13.74
C LEU A 35 -18.07 -8.62 -14.64
N ILE A 36 -17.11 -9.32 -15.23
CA ILE A 36 -17.40 -10.51 -16.05
C ILE A 36 -18.06 -11.59 -15.19
N ALA A 37 -17.59 -11.83 -13.97
CA ALA A 37 -18.19 -12.80 -13.08
C ALA A 37 -19.67 -12.47 -12.78
N MET A 38 -19.97 -11.21 -12.49
CA MET A 38 -21.35 -10.77 -12.25
C MET A 38 -22.21 -10.85 -13.51
N ARG A 39 -21.65 -10.53 -14.68
CA ARG A 39 -22.36 -10.68 -15.96
C ARG A 39 -22.74 -12.14 -16.21
N ILE A 40 -21.82 -13.09 -16.01
CA ILE A 40 -22.09 -14.53 -16.19
C ILE A 40 -23.22 -14.99 -15.27
N ILE A 41 -23.23 -14.51 -14.02
CA ILE A 41 -24.30 -14.81 -13.04
C ILE A 41 -25.63 -14.18 -13.48
N ALA A 42 -25.62 -12.93 -13.94
CA ALA A 42 -26.80 -12.25 -14.45
C ALA A 42 -27.40 -12.93 -15.70
N GLU A 43 -26.57 -13.61 -16.49
CA GLU A 43 -26.99 -14.47 -17.61
C GLU A 43 -27.59 -15.82 -17.13
N GLY A 44 -27.77 -16.03 -15.82
CA GLY A 44 -28.42 -17.20 -15.23
C GLY A 44 -27.48 -18.35 -14.86
N ASN A 45 -26.16 -18.17 -15.02
CA ASN A 45 -25.20 -19.21 -14.66
C ASN A 45 -24.91 -19.26 -13.16
N THR A 46 -24.40 -20.41 -12.70
CA THR A 46 -24.04 -20.58 -11.29
C THR A 46 -22.76 -19.83 -10.92
N ILE A 47 -22.64 -19.45 -9.64
CA ILE A 47 -21.41 -18.85 -9.08
C ILE A 47 -20.19 -19.77 -9.31
N GLN A 48 -20.37 -21.09 -9.23
CA GLN A 48 -19.30 -22.05 -9.51
C GLN A 48 -18.84 -22.01 -10.96
N HIS A 49 -19.77 -21.87 -11.90
CA HIS A 49 -19.44 -21.74 -13.32
C HIS A 49 -18.65 -20.45 -13.60
N ALA A 50 -19.11 -19.32 -13.06
CA ALA A 50 -18.38 -18.05 -13.14
C ALA A 50 -16.97 -18.16 -12.53
N ALA A 51 -16.83 -18.81 -11.38
CA ALA A 51 -15.52 -19.03 -10.74
C ALA A 51 -14.56 -19.84 -11.60
N ASN A 52 -15.06 -20.89 -12.26
CA ASN A 52 -14.28 -21.72 -13.17
C ASN A 52 -13.82 -20.94 -14.42
N ILE A 53 -14.68 -20.09 -14.99
CA ILE A 53 -14.34 -19.25 -16.16
C ILE A 53 -13.25 -18.24 -15.79
N ILE A 54 -13.40 -17.57 -14.65
CA ILE A 54 -12.44 -16.53 -14.20
C ILE A 54 -11.14 -17.16 -13.65
N GLY A 55 -11.16 -18.44 -13.27
CA GLY A 55 -10.00 -19.13 -12.70
C GLY A 55 -9.76 -18.79 -11.23
N VAL A 56 -10.83 -18.55 -10.46
CA VAL A 56 -10.77 -18.25 -9.01
C VAL A 56 -11.60 -19.25 -8.21
N LYS A 57 -11.48 -19.21 -6.89
CA LYS A 57 -12.27 -20.09 -6.01
C LYS A 57 -13.72 -19.60 -5.93
N TYR A 58 -14.66 -20.53 -5.74
CA TYR A 58 -16.09 -20.26 -5.51
C TYR A 58 -16.32 -19.14 -4.49
N GLN A 59 -15.68 -19.25 -3.32
CA GLN A 59 -15.82 -18.32 -2.20
C GLN A 59 -15.47 -16.87 -2.59
N THR A 60 -14.54 -16.71 -3.54
CA THR A 60 -14.14 -15.40 -4.04
C THR A 60 -15.25 -14.75 -4.84
N VAL A 61 -15.84 -15.47 -5.80
CA VAL A 61 -16.96 -14.96 -6.60
C VAL A 61 -18.21 -14.77 -5.75
N HIS A 62 -18.48 -15.69 -4.81
CA HIS A 62 -19.56 -15.54 -3.84
C HIS A 62 -19.41 -14.25 -3.03
N GLY A 63 -18.20 -13.95 -2.54
CA GLY A 63 -17.92 -12.69 -1.86
C GLY A 63 -18.13 -11.45 -2.74
N TRP A 64 -17.78 -11.52 -4.03
CA TRP A 64 -18.04 -10.44 -4.99
C TRP A 64 -19.54 -10.24 -5.24
N ALA A 65 -20.30 -11.33 -5.39
CA ALA A 65 -21.75 -11.29 -5.56
C ALA A 65 -22.43 -10.65 -4.36
N LYS A 66 -22.06 -11.05 -3.13
CA LYS A 66 -22.58 -10.45 -1.90
C LYS A 66 -22.29 -8.95 -1.80
N LYS A 67 -21.10 -8.52 -2.21
CA LYS A 67 -20.76 -7.09 -2.27
C LYS A 67 -21.55 -6.35 -3.32
N CYS A 68 -21.71 -6.94 -4.50
CA CYS A 68 -22.51 -6.36 -5.57
C CYS A 68 -23.99 -6.24 -5.19
N GLU A 69 -24.52 -7.19 -4.44
CA GLU A 69 -25.88 -7.15 -3.91
C GLU A 69 -26.04 -6.01 -2.88
N ALA A 70 -25.05 -5.79 -2.02
CA ALA A 70 -25.11 -4.77 -0.98
C ALA A 70 -24.79 -3.34 -1.46
N GLU A 71 -23.83 -3.19 -2.35
CA GLU A 71 -23.20 -1.90 -2.73
C GLU A 71 -23.32 -1.61 -4.24
N GLY A 72 -24.00 -2.47 -5.01
CA GLY A 72 -24.09 -2.37 -6.46
C GLY A 72 -22.74 -2.59 -7.16
N ILE A 73 -22.63 -2.08 -8.39
CA ILE A 73 -21.43 -2.21 -9.22
C ILE A 73 -20.21 -1.54 -8.53
N GLU A 74 -20.44 -0.47 -7.75
CA GLU A 74 -19.37 0.23 -7.03
C GLU A 74 -18.66 -0.68 -6.01
N GLY A 75 -19.39 -1.60 -5.35
CA GLY A 75 -18.83 -2.57 -4.42
C GLY A 75 -17.87 -3.59 -5.07
N LEU A 76 -17.88 -3.69 -6.40
CA LEU A 76 -16.93 -4.51 -7.14
C LEU A 76 -15.59 -3.83 -7.32
N ILE A 77 -15.48 -2.51 -7.11
CA ILE A 77 -14.20 -1.80 -7.22
C ILE A 77 -13.22 -2.40 -6.20
N PRO A 78 -12.03 -2.88 -6.64
CA PRO A 78 -11.04 -3.41 -5.72
C PRO A 78 -10.57 -2.34 -4.74
N ASN A 79 -10.97 -2.49 -3.48
CA ASN A 79 -10.39 -1.72 -2.40
C ASN A 79 -9.06 -2.37 -2.00
N PHE A 80 -7.95 -1.78 -2.45
CA PHE A 80 -6.59 -2.17 -2.03
C PHE A 80 -6.22 -1.63 -0.65
N GLY A 81 -7.22 -1.31 0.19
CA GLY A 81 -7.06 -0.80 1.56
C GLY A 81 -5.85 -1.43 2.23
N GLY A 82 -4.75 -0.70 2.21
CA GLY A 82 -3.45 -1.23 2.57
C GLY A 82 -3.34 -1.33 4.08
N GLY A 83 -3.02 -2.53 4.57
CA GLY A 83 -2.68 -2.78 5.97
C GLY A 83 -3.75 -2.35 6.99
N ARG A 84 -3.41 -2.47 8.27
CA ARG A 84 -4.25 -1.96 9.35
C ARG A 84 -4.31 -0.43 9.24
N PRO A 85 -5.51 0.20 9.32
CA PRO A 85 -5.62 1.65 9.31
C PRO A 85 -4.73 2.26 10.41
N SER A 86 -4.21 3.46 10.13
CA SER A 86 -3.45 4.21 11.14
C SER A 86 -4.31 4.41 12.39
N LYS A 87 -3.70 4.34 13.57
CA LYS A 87 -4.39 4.64 14.83
C LYS A 87 -4.78 6.13 14.92
N LEU A 88 -4.12 7.00 14.15
CA LEU A 88 -4.51 8.40 13.98
C LEU A 88 -5.43 8.55 12.77
N SER A 89 -6.51 9.30 12.95
CA SER A 89 -7.41 9.70 11.86
C SER A 89 -6.74 10.70 10.93
N GLN A 90 -7.30 10.92 9.74
CA GLN A 90 -6.80 11.95 8.81
C GLN A 90 -6.87 13.35 9.42
N TYR A 91 -7.92 13.65 10.19
CA TYR A 91 -8.04 14.93 10.90
C TYR A 91 -6.92 15.11 11.93
N GLN A 92 -6.67 14.09 12.75
CA GLN A 92 -5.59 14.10 13.74
C GLN A 92 -4.21 14.23 13.08
N LEU A 93 -4.01 13.64 11.89
CA LEU A 93 -2.76 13.80 11.15
C LEU A 93 -2.56 15.23 10.64
N LYS A 94 -3.62 15.92 10.21
CA LYS A 94 -3.55 17.33 9.80
C LYS A 94 -3.26 18.24 10.99
N GLU A 95 -3.96 18.05 12.10
CA GLU A 95 -3.72 18.80 13.34
C GLU A 95 -2.29 18.58 13.86
N LEU A 96 -1.81 17.34 13.80
CA LEU A 96 -0.44 16.99 14.15
C LEU A 96 0.58 17.71 13.25
N ASP A 97 0.31 17.83 11.95
CA ASP A 97 1.14 18.54 10.99
C ASP A 97 1.25 20.04 11.34
N GLU A 98 0.12 20.69 11.60
CA GLU A 98 0.08 22.10 12.05
C GLU A 98 0.89 22.33 13.34
N LYS A 99 0.78 21.41 14.31
CA LYS A 99 1.57 21.48 15.56
C LYS A 99 3.06 21.31 15.33
N ILE A 100 3.47 20.46 14.39
CA ILE A 100 4.88 20.30 14.02
C ILE A 100 5.41 21.60 13.38
N GLN A 101 4.65 22.20 12.45
CA GLN A 101 5.04 23.44 11.76
C GLN A 101 5.19 24.62 12.72
N ASN A 102 4.30 24.72 13.71
CA ASN A 102 4.37 25.76 14.75
C ASN A 102 5.48 25.54 15.79
N SER A 103 6.24 24.44 15.70
CA SER A 103 7.24 24.04 16.69
C SER A 103 8.65 23.93 16.07
N PRO A 104 9.48 24.99 16.08
CA PRO A 104 10.75 25.05 15.34
C PRO A 104 11.87 24.09 15.83
N ARG A 105 11.64 23.27 16.87
CA ARG A 105 12.62 22.31 17.42
C ARG A 105 12.02 20.92 17.68
N MET A 106 11.01 20.53 16.90
CA MET A 106 10.37 19.24 17.10
C MET A 106 11.31 18.07 16.77
N ASN A 107 11.50 17.16 17.74
CA ASN A 107 12.22 15.90 17.56
C ASN A 107 11.23 14.72 17.65
N ILE A 108 11.57 13.57 17.06
CA ILE A 108 10.79 12.32 17.09
C ILE A 108 10.41 11.90 18.52
N LYS A 109 11.30 12.10 19.50
CA LYS A 109 11.00 11.84 20.92
C LYS A 109 9.84 12.71 21.44
N MET A 110 9.86 13.99 21.10
CA MET A 110 8.81 14.95 21.48
C MET A 110 7.52 14.65 20.71
N LEU A 111 7.63 14.35 19.42
CA LEU A 111 6.49 13.96 18.59
C LEU A 111 5.79 12.71 19.13
N LYS A 112 6.55 11.69 19.55
CA LYS A 112 5.99 10.49 20.20
C LYS A 112 5.21 10.85 21.46
N LYS A 113 5.78 11.72 22.31
CA LYS A 113 5.16 12.14 23.57
C LYS A 113 3.88 12.94 23.32
N LEU A 114 3.91 13.88 22.38
CA LEU A 114 2.76 14.67 21.96
C LEU A 114 1.61 13.76 21.46
N ILE A 115 1.91 12.79 20.59
CA ILE A 115 0.89 11.86 20.10
C ILE A 115 0.27 11.03 21.24
N GLU A 116 1.08 10.59 22.20
CA GLU A 116 0.62 9.81 23.34
C GLU A 116 -0.21 10.65 24.32
N GLU A 117 0.13 11.93 24.50
CA GLU A 117 -0.56 12.84 25.42
C GLU A 117 -1.89 13.36 24.86
N GLU A 118 -1.90 13.81 23.60
CA GLU A 118 -3.08 14.45 22.99
C GLU A 118 -4.07 13.44 22.45
N TYR A 119 -3.59 12.42 21.72
CA TYR A 119 -4.47 11.46 21.05
C TYR A 119 -4.66 10.17 21.85
N LYS A 120 -3.97 10.00 22.99
CA LYS A 120 -3.96 8.77 23.79
C LYS A 120 -3.58 7.52 22.99
N VAL A 121 -2.79 7.70 21.94
CA VAL A 121 -2.35 6.63 21.04
C VAL A 121 -0.88 6.31 21.29
N LYS A 122 -0.59 5.04 21.62
CA LYS A 122 0.78 4.56 21.74
C LYS A 122 1.33 4.07 20.41
N TYR A 123 2.44 4.65 19.98
CA TYR A 123 3.25 4.20 18.84
C TYR A 123 4.68 3.85 19.24
N THR A 124 5.28 2.95 18.46
CA THR A 124 6.73 2.73 18.52
C THR A 124 7.48 3.88 17.85
N TYR A 125 8.75 4.10 18.20
CA TYR A 125 9.60 5.11 17.54
C TYR A 125 9.64 4.97 16.01
N LYS A 126 9.75 3.73 15.52
CA LYS A 126 9.71 3.44 14.07
C LYS A 126 8.39 3.91 13.44
N GLN A 127 7.26 3.67 14.09
CA GLN A 127 5.95 4.10 13.58
C GLN A 127 5.80 5.61 13.57
N VAL A 128 6.24 6.30 14.64
CA VAL A 128 6.26 7.77 14.68
C VAL A 128 7.12 8.31 13.54
N TRP A 129 8.23 7.66 13.22
CA TRP A 129 9.08 8.04 12.11
C TRP A 129 8.43 7.84 10.74
N VAL A 130 7.72 6.72 10.55
CA VAL A 130 6.92 6.47 9.35
C VAL A 130 5.83 7.53 9.19
N ILE A 131 5.17 7.92 10.29
CA ILE A 131 4.16 8.99 10.29
C ILE A 131 4.79 10.32 9.88
N ALA A 132 5.93 10.71 10.48
CA ALA A 132 6.65 11.93 10.13
C ALA A 132 7.04 11.96 8.65
N ARG A 133 7.57 10.86 8.10
CA ARG A 133 7.88 10.75 6.67
C ARG A 133 6.64 10.86 5.78
N LYS A 134 5.52 10.28 6.19
CA LYS A 134 4.24 10.40 5.45
C LYS A 134 3.73 11.84 5.40
N LEU A 135 4.00 12.63 6.44
CA LEU A 135 3.71 14.06 6.49
C LEU A 135 4.75 14.91 5.74
N GLY A 136 5.77 14.30 5.10
CA GLY A 136 6.78 15.00 4.33
C GLY A 136 8.02 15.42 5.12
N TYR A 137 8.11 15.11 6.42
CA TYR A 137 9.28 15.45 7.23
C TYR A 137 10.43 14.46 7.01
N SER A 138 11.62 15.00 6.79
CA SER A 138 12.86 14.25 6.66
C SER A 138 13.73 14.39 7.92
N TYR A 139 14.67 13.46 8.08
CA TYR A 139 15.66 13.56 9.14
C TYR A 139 16.76 14.53 8.72
N VAL A 140 16.70 15.78 9.19
CA VAL A 140 17.79 16.73 9.02
C VAL A 140 18.63 16.71 10.29
N LYS A 141 19.63 15.82 10.35
CA LYS A 141 20.80 16.06 11.21
C LYS A 141 21.93 16.55 10.34
N ILE A 142 22.21 17.84 10.44
CA ILE A 142 23.49 18.39 10.01
C ILE A 142 24.40 18.29 11.24
N TYR A 143 25.36 17.38 11.22
CA TYR A 143 26.46 17.41 12.18
C TYR A 143 27.50 18.42 11.68
N PRO A 144 28.04 19.30 12.53
CA PRO A 144 29.24 20.03 12.16
C PRO A 144 30.36 19.02 11.93
N LYS A 145 30.91 18.97 10.71
CA LYS A 145 32.28 18.48 10.53
C LYS A 145 33.16 19.53 11.21
N PHE A 146 33.78 19.17 12.33
CA PHE A 146 34.79 20.05 12.93
C PHE A 146 35.88 20.27 11.88
N SER A 147 36.06 21.52 11.42
CA SER A 147 37.20 21.87 10.56
C SER A 147 38.50 21.94 11.35
N GLN A 148 38.43 21.83 12.67
CA GLN A 148 39.56 21.85 13.60
C GLN A 148 39.92 20.43 14.07
N SER A 149 40.04 19.48 13.15
CA SER A 149 40.95 18.38 13.40
C SER A 149 42.36 18.97 13.33
N PRO A 150 43.18 18.93 14.40
CA PRO A 150 44.59 19.31 14.30
C PRO A 150 45.24 18.48 13.18
N GLU A 151 46.17 19.05 12.41
CA GLU A 151 46.87 18.32 11.32
C GLU A 151 47.52 17.01 11.83
N ASP A 152 47.91 16.97 13.12
CA ASP A 152 48.51 15.80 13.78
C ASP A 152 47.51 14.79 14.37
N ALA A 153 46.22 14.86 14.02
CA ALA A 153 45.20 13.95 14.55
C ALA A 153 45.52 12.46 14.28
N GLU A 154 46.13 12.14 13.15
CA GLU A 154 46.54 10.77 12.83
C GLU A 154 47.76 10.29 13.64
N TYR A 155 48.68 11.19 14.00
CA TYR A 155 49.87 10.86 14.81
C TYR A 155 49.51 10.61 16.28
N GLN A 156 48.55 11.34 16.82
CA GLN A 156 48.09 11.15 18.21
C GLN A 156 47.35 9.82 18.40
N LEU A 157 46.63 9.35 17.37
CA LEU A 157 45.88 8.09 17.42
C LEU A 157 46.77 6.83 17.33
N LYS A 158 47.94 6.91 16.68
CA LYS A 158 48.87 5.78 16.53
C LYS A 158 49.81 5.55 17.74
N LYS A 159 49.75 6.42 18.76
CA LYS A 159 50.67 6.38 19.91
C LYS A 159 50.09 5.68 21.16
N THR A 160 49.18 4.74 20.93
CA THR A 160 48.67 3.77 21.92
C THR A 160 48.90 2.37 21.37
#